data_AF-A0A7W8DXM9-F1
#
_entry.id   AF-A0A7W8DXM9-F1
#
_cell.length_a   1.000
_cell.length_b   1.000
_cell.length_c   1.000
_cell.angle_alpha   90.00
_cell.angle_beta   90.00
_cell.angle_gamma   90.00
#
_symmetry.space_group_name_H-M   'P 1'
#
loop_
_entity.id
_entity.type
_entity.pdbx_description
1 polymer ?
#
loop_
_entity_poly.entity_id
_entity_poly.type
_entity_poly.pdbx_seq_one_letter_code
_entity_poly.pdbx_strand_id
1 'polypeptide(L)'
;MRSSTMILLSAAVAVVLFLAAGGRNEAAQGDRTETSLTPAPAVVVSPIRAITSESCASDGCPATCGSNEALVSAICVGVTGAKFSEAIRVEEGVMTATCGSSANNIVVLCARK
;
A
#
# COMPACT_ATOMS: atom_id res chain seq x y z
N MET A 1 -38.51 33.03 2.32
CA MET A 1 -37.73 32.76 3.55
C MET A 1 -36.80 31.59 3.21
N ARG A 2 -35.63 31.69 2.56
CA ARG A 2 -34.48 32.61 2.61
C ARG A 2 -33.84 32.70 4.01
N SER A 3 -33.24 31.60 4.47
CA SER A 3 -32.19 31.63 5.49
C SER A 3 -31.42 30.31 5.53
N SER A 4 -30.29 30.21 4.82
CA SER A 4 -29.27 29.15 5.02
C SER A 4 -27.90 29.47 4.37
N THR A 5 -27.61 30.74 4.05
CA THR A 5 -26.35 31.15 3.40
C THR A 5 -25.52 32.14 4.22
N MET A 6 -25.81 32.33 5.52
CA MET A 6 -25.09 33.28 6.40
C MET A 6 -24.14 32.61 7.43
N ILE A 7 -23.57 31.43 7.14
CA ILE A 7 -22.56 30.82 8.04
C ILE A 7 -21.19 30.60 7.37
N LEU A 8 -21.04 30.90 6.08
CA LEU A 8 -19.78 30.63 5.35
C LEU A 8 -18.84 31.86 5.20
N LEU A 9 -19.10 32.98 5.85
CA LEU A 9 -18.34 34.23 5.68
C LEU A 9 -17.43 34.64 6.85
N SER A 10 -17.32 33.85 7.93
CA SER A 10 -16.60 34.25 9.15
C SER A 10 -15.20 33.64 9.33
N ALA A 11 -14.73 32.74 8.46
CA ALA A 11 -13.42 32.09 8.64
C ALA A 11 -12.25 32.70 7.84
N ALA A 12 -12.50 33.65 6.93
CA ALA A 12 -11.47 34.18 6.03
C ALA A 12 -10.68 35.38 6.58
N VAL A 13 -11.12 35.99 7.69
CA VAL A 13 -10.54 37.27 8.17
C VAL A 13 -9.40 37.07 9.20
N ALA A 14 -9.27 35.89 9.81
CA ALA A 14 -8.26 35.65 10.85
C ALA A 14 -6.85 35.34 10.32
N VAL A 15 -6.69 35.00 9.03
CA VAL A 15 -5.39 34.57 8.48
C VAL A 15 -4.53 35.75 7.98
N VAL A 16 -5.10 36.95 7.82
CA VAL A 16 -4.39 38.09 7.19
C VAL A 16 -3.61 38.96 8.19
N LEU A 17 -3.81 38.79 9.51
CA LEU A 17 -3.21 39.69 10.52
C LEU A 17 -1.86 39.22 11.11
N PHE A 18 -1.35 38.04 10.76
CA PHE A 18 -0.02 37.58 11.23
C PHE A 18 1.14 37.90 10.26
N LEU A 19 0.88 38.61 9.16
CA LEU A 19 1.88 38.88 8.11
C LEU A 19 2.59 40.24 8.21
N ALA A 20 2.40 41.02 9.28
CA ALA A 20 2.88 42.41 9.34
C ALA A 20 3.73 42.80 10.56
N ALA A 21 4.31 41.85 11.30
CA ALA A 21 5.21 42.15 12.42
C ALA A 21 6.43 41.22 12.41
N GLY A 22 7.49 41.64 11.72
CA GLY A 22 8.76 40.92 11.76
C GLY A 22 9.82 41.35 10.75
N GLY A 23 9.76 42.57 10.22
CA GLY A 23 10.88 43.14 9.48
C GLY A 23 11.89 43.75 10.45
N ARG A 24 13.08 43.14 10.55
CA ARG A 24 14.43 43.77 10.64
C ARG A 24 15.40 42.85 11.38
N ASN A 25 16.41 42.36 10.66
CA ASN A 25 17.83 42.49 11.03
C ASN A 25 18.67 42.03 9.83
N GLU A 26 19.28 43.00 9.14
CA GLU A 26 20.48 42.77 8.33
C GLU A 26 21.68 42.72 9.29
N ALA A 27 22.46 41.65 9.24
CA ALA A 27 23.93 41.69 9.28
C ALA A 27 24.49 40.26 9.32
N ALA A 28 25.27 39.93 8.28
CA ALA A 28 26.43 39.04 8.26
C ALA A 28 26.38 37.74 9.09
N GLN A 29 26.23 36.59 8.43
CA GLN A 29 26.97 35.39 8.82
C GLN A 29 26.94 34.33 7.70
N GLY A 30 28.09 34.13 7.06
CA GLY A 30 28.57 32.86 6.49
C GLY A 30 27.62 32.01 5.61
N ASP A 31 27.96 31.96 4.32
CA ASP A 31 27.70 30.82 3.44
C ASP A 31 28.23 29.52 4.07
N ARG A 32 27.39 28.87 4.88
CA ARG A 32 27.36 27.42 5.00
C ARG A 32 26.03 27.00 4.43
N THR A 33 26.04 26.68 3.15
CA THR A 33 25.06 25.78 2.55
C THR A 33 25.20 24.42 3.24
N GLU A 34 24.72 24.28 4.47
CA GLU A 34 24.33 22.99 5.01
C GLU A 34 23.04 22.63 4.29
N THR A 35 23.17 21.84 3.21
CA THR A 35 22.05 21.10 2.65
C THR A 35 21.45 20.27 3.78
N SER A 36 20.38 20.78 4.39
CA SER A 36 19.52 20.01 5.27
C SER A 36 18.90 18.91 4.42
N LEU A 37 19.53 17.73 4.44
CA LEU A 37 18.97 16.51 3.92
C LEU A 37 17.80 16.17 4.83
N THR A 38 16.59 16.60 4.44
CA THR A 38 15.37 16.07 5.03
C THR A 38 15.41 14.56 4.83
N PRO A 39 15.42 13.75 5.91
CA PRO A 39 15.39 12.31 5.77
C PRO A 39 14.18 11.92 4.95
N ALA A 40 14.39 11.19 3.85
CA ALA A 40 13.29 10.62 3.10
C ALA A 40 12.44 9.77 4.05
N PRO A 41 11.10 9.79 3.92
CA PRO A 41 10.25 8.95 4.76
C PRO A 41 10.68 7.48 4.64
N ALA A 42 10.80 6.80 5.77
CA ALA A 42 11.18 5.40 5.79
C ALA A 42 10.17 4.58 4.98
N VAL A 43 10.67 3.81 4.00
CA VAL A 43 9.84 2.87 3.23
C VAL A 43 9.51 1.69 4.15
N VAL A 44 8.25 1.58 4.56
CA VAL A 44 7.77 0.42 5.31
C VAL A 44 7.65 -0.75 4.34
N VAL A 45 8.63 -1.65 4.37
CA VAL A 45 8.57 -2.91 3.62
C VAL A 45 7.80 -3.93 4.47
N SER A 46 6.61 -4.33 4.01
CA SER A 46 5.85 -5.40 4.65
C SER A 46 6.61 -6.73 4.57
N PRO A 47 6.70 -7.51 5.66
CA PRO A 47 7.29 -8.85 5.61
C PRO A 47 6.42 -9.87 4.86
N ILE A 48 5.18 -9.49 4.51
CA ILE A 48 4.21 -10.29 3.76
C ILE A 48 3.93 -9.62 2.42
N ARG A 49 4.08 -10.38 1.33
CA ARG A 49 3.66 -9.99 -0.02
C ARG A 49 2.39 -10.76 -0.39
N ALA A 50 1.43 -10.05 -0.99
CA ALA A 50 0.32 -10.68 -1.70
C ALA A 50 0.66 -10.85 -3.18
N ILE A 51 0.36 -12.03 -3.74
CA ILE A 51 0.45 -12.32 -5.17
C ILE A 51 -0.95 -12.69 -5.65
N THR A 52 -1.39 -12.08 -6.73
CA THR A 52 -2.66 -12.44 -7.37
C THR A 52 -2.37 -13.03 -8.74
N SER A 53 -2.98 -14.17 -9.04
CA SER A 53 -2.95 -14.77 -10.39
C SER A 53 -4.39 -14.91 -10.90
N GLU A 54 -4.64 -14.34 -12.07
CA GLU A 54 -5.92 -14.37 -12.78
C GLU A 54 -5.90 -15.37 -13.95
N SER A 55 -4.79 -16.08 -14.15
CA SER A 55 -4.61 -17.02 -15.25
C SER A 55 -5.19 -18.40 -14.92
N CYS A 56 -6.50 -18.47 -14.70
CA CYS A 56 -7.20 -19.72 -14.39
C CYS A 56 -7.64 -20.36 -15.70
N ALA A 57 -6.79 -21.25 -16.22
CA ALA A 57 -7.18 -22.14 -17.32
C ALA A 57 -8.01 -23.32 -16.78
N SER A 58 -8.31 -24.30 -17.62
CA SER A 58 -9.02 -25.53 -17.22
C SER A 58 -8.31 -26.30 -16.09
N ASP A 59 -6.98 -26.17 -15.99
CA ASP A 59 -6.16 -26.82 -14.97
C ASP A 59 -5.98 -25.96 -13.70
N GLY A 60 -6.61 -24.78 -13.65
CA GLY A 60 -6.56 -23.88 -12.50
C GLY A 60 -5.60 -22.69 -12.63
N CYS A 61 -5.57 -21.86 -11.58
CA CYS A 61 -4.56 -20.81 -11.40
C CYS A 61 -3.47 -21.29 -10.44
N PRO A 62 -2.25 -21.61 -10.90
CA PRO A 62 -1.11 -21.75 -10.02
C PRO A 62 -0.57 -20.36 -9.61
N ALA A 63 -0.17 -20.23 -8.36
CA ALA A 63 0.56 -19.07 -7.85
C ALA A 63 1.68 -19.51 -6.90
N THR A 64 2.86 -18.95 -7.09
CA THR A 64 4.10 -19.43 -6.48
C THR A 64 4.74 -18.34 -5.63
N CYS A 65 5.07 -18.67 -4.38
CA CYS A 65 5.88 -17.80 -3.53
C CYS A 65 7.36 -17.84 -3.93
N GLY A 66 8.13 -16.80 -3.59
CA GLY A 66 9.57 -16.81 -3.84
C GLY A 66 10.31 -17.90 -3.05
N SER A 67 11.53 -18.24 -3.47
CA SER A 67 12.36 -19.25 -2.77
C SER A 67 12.65 -18.90 -1.30
N ASN A 68 12.83 -17.61 -1.01
CA ASN A 68 13.05 -17.10 0.36
C ASN A 68 11.75 -16.77 1.11
N GLU A 69 10.63 -17.37 0.69
CA GLU A 69 9.32 -17.09 1.25
C GLU A 69 8.56 -18.36 1.61
N ALA A 70 7.68 -18.25 2.60
CA ALA A 70 6.75 -19.27 3.03
C ALA A 70 5.33 -18.87 2.63
N LEU A 71 4.55 -19.84 2.16
CA LEU A 71 3.14 -19.66 1.88
C LEU A 71 2.37 -19.62 3.20
N VAL A 72 1.72 -18.49 3.49
CA VAL A 72 0.92 -18.28 4.70
C VAL A 72 -0.55 -18.60 4.44
N SER A 73 -1.05 -18.19 3.29
CA SER A 73 -2.43 -18.43 2.88
C SER A 73 -2.54 -18.42 1.36
N ALA A 74 -3.50 -19.18 0.84
CA ALA A 74 -3.86 -19.18 -0.56
C ALA A 74 -5.38 -19.29 -0.68
N ILE A 75 -6.00 -18.27 -1.28
CA ILE A 75 -7.44 -18.12 -1.41
C ILE A 75 -7.82 -18.13 -2.88
N CYS A 76 -8.67 -19.06 -3.25
CA CYS A 76 -9.34 -19.12 -4.54
C CYS A 76 -10.60 -18.27 -4.48
N VAL A 77 -10.75 -17.34 -5.41
CA VAL A 77 -11.93 -16.52 -5.55
C VAL A 77 -12.65 -16.95 -6.82
N GLY A 78 -13.88 -17.44 -6.67
CA GLY A 78 -14.76 -17.84 -7.76
C GLY A 78 -16.08 -17.08 -7.74
N VAL A 79 -16.98 -17.41 -8.66
CA VAL A 79 -18.29 -16.72 -8.79
C VAL A 79 -19.21 -16.91 -7.59
N THR A 80 -19.07 -18.02 -6.86
CA THR A 80 -19.91 -18.37 -5.70
C THR A 80 -19.31 -17.95 -4.35
N GLY A 81 -18.06 -17.47 -4.34
CA GLY A 81 -17.38 -17.04 -3.12
C GLY A 81 -15.88 -17.34 -3.11
N ALA A 82 -15.29 -17.27 -1.92
CA ALA A 82 -13.88 -17.54 -1.68
C ALA A 82 -13.67 -18.84 -0.89
N LYS A 83 -12.68 -19.64 -1.27
CA LYS A 83 -12.29 -20.90 -0.62
C LYS A 83 -10.77 -20.99 -0.51
N PHE A 84 -10.25 -21.83 0.38
CA PHE A 84 -8.81 -22.11 0.41
C PHE A 84 -8.37 -22.87 -0.86
N SER A 85 -7.08 -22.76 -1.20
CA SER A 85 -6.46 -23.51 -2.30
C SER A 85 -6.75 -25.00 -2.21
N GLU A 86 -6.99 -25.63 -3.35
CA GLU A 86 -7.27 -27.07 -3.43
C GLU A 86 -6.01 -27.90 -3.25
N ALA A 87 -4.86 -27.38 -3.70
CA ALA A 87 -3.58 -28.04 -3.56
C ALA A 87 -2.47 -27.03 -3.27
N ILE A 88 -1.53 -27.45 -2.41
CA ILE A 88 -0.24 -26.79 -2.20
C ILE A 88 0.83 -27.82 -2.52
N ARG A 89 1.76 -27.46 -3.41
CA ARG A 89 2.91 -28.27 -3.79
C ARG A 89 4.18 -27.59 -3.34
N VAL A 90 5.16 -28.39 -2.94
CA VAL A 90 6.50 -27.92 -2.57
C VAL A 90 7.51 -28.61 -3.47
N GLU A 91 8.25 -27.83 -4.24
CA GLU A 91 9.29 -28.31 -5.15
C GLU A 91 10.53 -27.45 -4.93
N GLU A 92 11.66 -28.08 -4.64
CA GLU A 92 12.94 -27.37 -4.36
C GLU A 92 12.81 -26.27 -3.27
N GLY A 93 11.90 -26.46 -2.30
CA GLY A 93 11.64 -25.48 -1.23
C GLY A 93 10.79 -24.27 -1.64
N VAL A 94 10.31 -24.24 -2.88
CA VAL A 94 9.36 -23.27 -3.42
C VAL A 94 7.94 -23.80 -3.24
N MET A 95 7.06 -22.96 -2.69
CA MET A 95 5.66 -23.32 -2.43
C MET A 95 4.75 -22.73 -3.51
N THR A 96 3.97 -23.61 -4.15
CA THR A 96 2.99 -23.25 -5.17
C THR A 96 1.60 -23.68 -4.72
N ALA A 97 0.67 -22.74 -4.63
CA ALA A 97 -0.74 -23.03 -4.43
C ALA A 97 -1.47 -23.06 -5.76
N THR A 98 -2.47 -23.94 -5.88
CA THR A 98 -3.30 -24.06 -7.08
C THR A 98 -4.78 -24.06 -6.68
N CYS A 99 -5.57 -23.33 -7.46
CA CYS A 99 -7.04 -23.33 -7.41
C CYS A 99 -7.60 -24.12 -8.57
N GLY A 100 -8.64 -24.92 -8.37
CA GLY A 100 -9.30 -25.64 -9.45
C GLY A 100 -10.08 -24.74 -10.40
N SER A 101 -10.69 -25.36 -11.43
CA SER A 101 -11.36 -24.69 -12.55
C SER A 101 -12.57 -23.82 -12.18
N SER A 102 -13.09 -23.93 -10.96
CA SER A 102 -14.21 -23.11 -10.48
C SER A 102 -13.78 -21.72 -9.99
N ALA A 103 -12.49 -21.44 -9.92
CA ALA A 103 -11.94 -20.16 -9.48
C ALA A 103 -11.68 -19.24 -10.68
N ASN A 104 -11.90 -17.95 -10.47
CA ASN A 104 -11.54 -16.91 -11.43
C ASN A 104 -10.10 -16.44 -11.21
N ASN A 105 -9.68 -16.36 -9.95
CA ASN A 105 -8.34 -15.95 -9.56
C ASN A 105 -7.93 -16.57 -8.21
N ILE A 106 -6.63 -16.52 -7.93
CA ILE A 106 -6.04 -16.92 -6.66
C ILE A 106 -5.29 -15.73 -6.05
N VAL A 107 -5.41 -15.57 -4.73
CA VAL A 107 -4.63 -14.62 -3.93
C VAL A 107 -3.78 -15.41 -2.94
N VAL A 108 -2.46 -15.28 -3.03
CA VAL A 108 -1.50 -15.97 -2.16
C VAL A 108 -0.75 -14.96 -1.31
N LEU A 109 -0.67 -15.23 0.00
CA LEU A 109 0.14 -14.47 0.94
C LEU A 109 1.44 -15.22 1.19
N CYS A 110 2.56 -14.56 0.85
CA CYS A 110 3.91 -15.07 1.00
C CYS A 110 4.64 -14.25 2.06
N ALA A 111 5.06 -14.88 3.15
CA ALA A 111 5.89 -14.25 4.18
C ALA A 111 7.36 -14.53 3.92
N ARG A 112 8.24 -13.55 4.17
CA ARG A 112 9.69 -13.75 4.13
C ARG A 112 10.11 -14.70 5.27
N LYS A 113 11.00 -15.64 4.95
CA LYS A 113 11.64 -16.55 5.91
C LYS A 113 12.74 -15.85 6.68
#